data_AF-A0A379E9H4-F1
#
_entry.id   AF-A0A379E9H4-F1
#
_cell.length_a   1.000
_cell.length_b   1.000
_cell.length_c   1.000
_cell.angle_alpha   90.00
_cell.angle_beta   90.00
_cell.angle_gamma   90.00
#
_symmetry.space_group_name_H-M   'P 1'
#
loop_
_entity.id
_entity.type
_entity.pdbx_description
1 polymer ?
#
loop_
_entity_poly.entity_id
_entity_poly.type
_entity_poly.pdbx_seq_one_letter_code
_entity_poly.pdbx_strand_id
1 'polypeptide(L)'
;MGKEYAVQGALAICQFGASPGILKVSDNTGVYLNGKRAATTHSLGDTFQPPGFGVCHINPSSPKPCTPSIVAWTDFYEGMSINNDSFPLTETSKATCAMGCPNCISLQTTGQIAIPGIVQFKQAAMEHQTDLNPMGTNEESKTPILIQVQWKDAEGKEVIDELPADGIVSIYAETKNTEIGDSVDFTINLENGNEVTLTGTAGNDGWVEIKDINLNRYIIDEGG
;
A
#
# COMPACT_ATOMS: atom_id res chain seq x y z
N MET A 1 -1.56 -23.42 8.16
CA MET A 1 -2.05 -22.13 7.64
C MET A 1 -2.11 -21.17 8.81
N GLY A 2 -1.15 -20.25 8.91
CA GLY A 2 -1.12 -19.24 9.97
C GLY A 2 -2.17 -18.17 9.68
N LYS A 3 -2.86 -17.66 10.70
CA LYS A 3 -3.77 -16.53 10.53
C LYS A 3 -2.94 -15.25 10.50
N GLU A 4 -3.02 -14.49 9.42
CA GLU A 4 -2.43 -13.16 9.37
C GLU A 4 -3.45 -12.11 9.84
N TYR A 5 -2.95 -11.18 10.66
CA TYR A 5 -3.69 -10.07 11.25
C TYR A 5 -3.34 -8.74 10.58
N ALA A 6 -4.32 -7.87 10.36
CA ALA A 6 -4.06 -6.58 9.75
C ALA A 6 -3.28 -5.65 10.71
N VAL A 7 -2.32 -4.92 10.18
CA VAL A 7 -1.49 -3.96 10.90
C VAL A 7 -1.45 -2.61 10.18
N GLN A 8 -0.82 -1.62 10.80
CA GLN A 8 -0.47 -0.34 10.19
C GLN A 8 0.12 -0.54 8.78
N GLY A 9 -0.46 0.13 7.78
CA GLY A 9 -0.01 0.04 6.40
C GLY A 9 -0.68 -1.07 5.58
N ALA A 10 -1.64 -1.81 6.15
CA ALA A 10 -2.47 -2.73 5.39
C ALA A 10 -3.17 -2.01 4.22
N LEU A 11 -3.19 -2.64 3.05
CA LEU A 11 -3.93 -2.11 1.90
C LEU A 11 -5.39 -2.52 1.98
N ALA A 12 -6.27 -1.60 1.61
CA ALA A 12 -7.69 -1.88 1.42
C ALA A 12 -8.20 -1.27 0.11
N ILE A 13 -9.28 -1.84 -0.42
CA ILE A 13 -10.03 -1.29 -1.55
C ILE A 13 -11.45 -1.01 -1.10
N CYS A 14 -11.95 0.18 -1.44
CA CYS A 14 -13.36 0.52 -1.33
C CYS A 14 -14.01 0.29 -2.70
N GLN A 15 -15.16 -0.38 -2.74
CA GLN A 15 -15.89 -0.61 -4.01
C GLN A 15 -16.34 0.68 -4.72
N PHE A 16 -16.39 1.81 -3.99
CA PHE A 16 -16.71 3.12 -4.53
C PHE A 16 -15.48 4.01 -4.70
N GLY A 17 -14.32 3.56 -4.25
CA GLY A 17 -13.07 4.30 -4.32
C GLY A 17 -12.41 4.19 -5.70
N ALA A 18 -11.68 5.22 -6.09
CA ALA A 18 -10.89 5.23 -7.33
C ALA A 18 -9.49 4.63 -7.15
N SER A 19 -9.01 4.54 -5.91
CA SER A 19 -7.68 4.02 -5.58
C SER A 19 -7.71 3.17 -4.32
N PRO A 20 -6.71 2.30 -4.13
CA PRO A 20 -6.47 1.66 -2.84
C PRO A 20 -6.24 2.70 -1.72
N GLY A 21 -6.61 2.33 -0.50
CA GLY A 21 -6.35 3.10 0.72
C GLY A 21 -5.38 2.36 1.63
N ILE A 22 -4.61 3.13 2.40
CA ILE A 22 -3.62 2.59 3.34
C ILE A 22 -4.13 2.75 4.76
N LEU A 23 -4.29 1.64 5.47
CA LEU A 23 -4.80 1.63 6.82
C LEU A 23 -3.84 2.35 7.78
N LYS A 24 -4.40 3.24 8.58
CA LYS A 24 -3.75 4.00 9.65
C LYS A 24 -4.37 3.60 10.98
N VAL A 25 -3.58 2.92 11.79
CA VAL A 25 -3.88 2.47 13.15
C VAL A 25 -3.40 3.53 14.14
N SER A 26 -4.35 4.35 14.60
CA SER A 26 -4.13 5.36 15.65
C SER A 26 -4.79 5.03 16.98
N ASP A 27 -5.77 4.12 16.97
CA ASP A 27 -6.54 3.68 18.14
C ASP A 27 -5.71 2.80 19.10
N ASN A 28 -4.77 2.02 18.54
CA ASN A 28 -3.96 1.08 19.30
C ASN A 28 -2.48 1.50 19.30
N THR A 29 -1.94 1.80 20.49
CA THR A 29 -0.53 2.20 20.68
C THR A 29 0.33 1.15 21.38
N GLY A 30 -0.28 0.11 21.95
CA GLY A 30 0.37 -0.86 22.83
C GLY A 30 0.67 -2.23 22.20
N VAL A 31 -0.11 -2.65 21.19
CA VAL A 31 0.05 -3.99 20.59
C VAL A 31 0.65 -3.89 19.19
N TYR A 32 1.77 -4.59 19.00
CA TYR A 32 2.51 -4.67 17.75
C TYR A 32 2.58 -6.12 17.28
N LEU A 33 2.37 -6.33 15.98
CA LEU A 33 2.52 -7.62 15.30
C LEU A 33 3.52 -7.40 14.15
N ASN A 34 4.58 -8.20 14.12
CA ASN A 34 5.72 -8.01 13.19
C ASN A 34 6.24 -6.56 13.16
N GLY A 35 6.38 -5.94 14.33
CA GLY A 35 6.90 -4.57 14.49
C GLY A 35 5.94 -3.44 14.06
N LYS A 36 4.71 -3.75 13.63
CA LYS A 36 3.70 -2.77 13.21
C LYS A 36 2.48 -2.82 14.12
N ARG A 37 1.81 -1.67 14.33
CA ARG A 37 0.64 -1.59 15.22
C ARG A 37 -0.51 -2.45 14.71
N ALA A 38 -1.10 -3.27 15.57
CA ALA A 38 -2.21 -4.13 15.21
C ALA A 38 -3.50 -3.33 14.99
N ALA A 39 -4.15 -3.53 13.85
CA ALA A 39 -5.46 -2.97 13.56
C ALA A 39 -6.55 -3.79 14.25
N THR A 40 -7.59 -3.11 14.72
CA THR A 40 -8.65 -3.74 15.50
C THR A 40 -10.04 -3.28 15.05
N THR A 41 -11.07 -3.87 15.62
CA THR A 41 -12.46 -3.39 15.49
C THR A 41 -12.64 -1.93 15.94
N HIS A 42 -11.71 -1.37 16.72
CA HIS A 42 -11.70 0.04 17.11
C HIS A 42 -10.95 0.96 16.14
N SER A 43 -10.38 0.43 15.05
CA SER A 43 -9.85 1.23 13.95
C SER A 43 -10.99 1.86 13.11
N LEU A 44 -11.75 2.75 13.74
CA LEU A 44 -12.94 3.45 13.22
C LEU A 44 -12.66 4.93 12.95
N GLY A 45 -13.53 5.58 12.17
CA GLY A 45 -13.41 6.97 11.75
C GLY A 45 -12.50 7.13 10.54
N ASP A 46 -11.64 8.15 10.57
CA ASP A 46 -10.67 8.44 9.51
C ASP A 46 -9.39 7.61 9.70
N THR A 47 -9.51 6.31 9.47
CA THR A 47 -8.44 5.32 9.68
C THR A 47 -7.70 4.96 8.41
N PHE A 48 -7.74 5.81 7.40
CA PHE A 48 -6.97 5.64 6.18
C PHE A 48 -6.12 6.89 5.94
N GLN A 49 -4.90 6.70 5.46
CA GLN A 49 -4.02 7.83 5.15
C GLN A 49 -4.62 8.65 4.00
N PRO A 50 -4.53 10.00 4.01
CA PRO A 50 -4.89 10.82 2.87
C PRO A 50 -4.19 10.33 1.59
N PRO A 51 -4.87 10.27 0.43
CA PRO A 51 -6.21 10.80 0.15
C PRO A 51 -7.37 9.80 0.41
N GLY A 52 -7.19 8.84 1.32
CA GLY A 52 -8.16 7.77 1.55
C GLY A 52 -8.21 6.83 0.34
N PHE A 53 -9.39 6.65 -0.25
CA PHE A 53 -9.58 5.83 -1.46
C PHE A 53 -9.64 6.67 -2.75
N GLY A 54 -8.99 7.84 -2.75
CA GLY A 54 -8.95 8.74 -3.90
C GLY A 54 -10.29 9.46 -4.10
N VAL A 55 -10.99 9.20 -5.21
CA VAL A 55 -12.32 9.75 -5.49
C VAL A 55 -13.41 8.75 -5.13
N CYS A 56 -14.43 9.21 -4.40
CA CYS A 56 -15.60 8.43 -4.03
C CYS A 56 -16.71 8.57 -5.07
N HIS A 57 -17.08 7.46 -5.69
CA HIS A 57 -18.09 7.35 -6.75
C HIS A 57 -19.45 6.84 -6.25
N ILE A 58 -19.72 6.90 -4.95
CA ILE A 58 -21.02 6.49 -4.41
C ILE A 58 -22.19 7.31 -4.97
N ASN A 59 -21.92 8.57 -5.33
CA ASN A 59 -22.79 9.38 -6.16
C ASN A 59 -22.07 9.65 -7.49
N PRO A 60 -22.30 8.84 -8.54
CA PRO A 60 -21.62 8.99 -9.82
C PRO A 60 -21.84 10.35 -10.48
N SER A 61 -22.97 11.00 -10.21
CA SER A 61 -23.32 12.31 -10.79
C SER A 61 -22.59 13.48 -10.12
N SER A 62 -22.02 13.27 -8.92
CA SER A 62 -21.25 14.28 -8.18
C SER A 62 -20.18 13.59 -7.34
N PRO A 63 -19.11 13.07 -7.99
CA PRO A 63 -18.02 12.40 -7.30
C PRO A 63 -17.28 13.40 -6.41
N LYS A 64 -16.88 12.95 -5.22
CA LYS A 64 -16.18 13.78 -4.22
C LYS A 64 -14.88 13.13 -3.79
N PRO A 65 -13.88 13.90 -3.35
CA PRO A 65 -12.73 13.35 -2.66
C PRO A 65 -13.17 12.44 -1.50
N CYS A 66 -12.51 11.30 -1.37
CA CYS A 66 -12.82 10.35 -0.33
C CYS A 66 -12.37 10.90 1.03
N THR A 67 -13.30 10.97 1.97
CA THR A 67 -12.99 11.20 3.39
C THR A 67 -13.51 9.98 4.15
N PRO A 68 -12.67 8.96 4.37
CA PRO A 68 -13.07 7.71 4.99
C PRO A 68 -13.67 7.96 6.37
N SER A 69 -14.81 7.34 6.64
CA SER A 69 -15.46 7.41 7.95
C SER A 69 -15.96 6.03 8.30
N ILE A 70 -15.06 5.19 8.81
CA ILE A 70 -15.36 3.80 9.13
C ILE A 70 -16.24 3.74 10.37
N VAL A 71 -17.37 3.04 10.30
CA VAL A 71 -18.35 2.93 11.40
C VAL A 71 -18.39 1.54 12.03
N ALA A 72 -17.95 0.52 11.29
CA ALA A 72 -17.92 -0.85 11.78
C ALA A 72 -16.94 -1.71 10.97
N TRP A 73 -16.43 -2.76 11.63
CA TRP A 73 -15.73 -3.87 11.01
C TRP A 73 -16.54 -5.16 11.18
N THR A 74 -16.49 -6.05 10.20
CA THR A 74 -17.03 -7.42 10.26
C THR A 74 -15.96 -8.42 9.86
N ASP A 75 -16.25 -9.72 10.05
CA ASP A 75 -15.37 -10.82 9.64
C ASP A 75 -13.96 -10.71 10.28
N PHE A 76 -13.91 -10.22 11.51
CA PHE A 76 -12.72 -10.13 12.36
C PHE A 76 -12.53 -11.41 13.19
N TYR A 77 -11.35 -11.56 13.79
CA TYR A 77 -11.02 -12.77 14.55
C TYR A 77 -11.40 -12.64 16.04
N GLU A 78 -12.44 -13.35 16.45
CA GLU A 78 -12.96 -13.33 17.82
C GLU A 78 -12.22 -14.26 18.81
N GLY A 79 -11.30 -15.10 18.32
CA GLY A 79 -10.58 -16.05 19.17
C GLY A 79 -9.51 -15.41 20.07
N MET A 80 -9.29 -14.10 19.96
CA MET A 80 -8.45 -13.32 20.87
C MET A 80 -8.98 -11.88 20.96
N SER A 81 -8.76 -11.22 22.08
CA SER A 81 -9.04 -9.79 22.24
C SER A 81 -7.74 -9.00 22.44
N ILE A 82 -7.73 -7.78 21.91
CA ILE A 82 -6.71 -6.77 22.12
C ILE A 82 -7.33 -5.71 23.04
N ASN A 83 -6.61 -5.34 24.12
CA ASN A 83 -7.06 -4.37 25.12
C ASN A 83 -8.41 -4.72 25.81
N ASN A 84 -8.80 -6.01 25.82
CA ASN A 84 -10.04 -6.57 26.39
C ASN A 84 -11.36 -6.15 25.73
N ASP A 85 -11.37 -5.21 24.79
CA ASP A 85 -12.59 -4.67 24.18
C ASP A 85 -12.56 -4.58 22.66
N SER A 86 -11.44 -4.95 22.03
CA SER A 86 -11.29 -4.92 20.57
C SER A 86 -10.80 -6.28 20.04
N PHE A 87 -11.14 -6.57 18.78
CA PHE A 87 -10.73 -7.81 18.12
C PHE A 87 -9.79 -7.49 16.97
N PRO A 88 -8.72 -8.30 16.75
CA PRO A 88 -7.82 -8.08 15.63
C PRO A 88 -8.53 -8.31 14.31
N LEU A 89 -8.23 -7.43 13.36
CA LEU A 89 -8.64 -7.60 11.97
C LEU A 89 -7.74 -8.63 11.27
N THR A 90 -8.26 -9.27 10.24
CA THR A 90 -7.57 -10.26 9.38
C THR A 90 -7.72 -9.84 7.92
N GLU A 91 -7.07 -10.56 7.00
CA GLU A 91 -7.27 -10.35 5.54
C GLU A 91 -8.74 -10.42 5.11
N THR A 92 -9.55 -11.21 5.81
CA THR A 92 -10.97 -11.39 5.52
C THR A 92 -11.85 -10.28 6.09
N SER A 93 -11.32 -9.44 6.98
CA SER A 93 -12.11 -8.41 7.66
C SER A 93 -12.56 -7.33 6.69
N LYS A 94 -13.80 -6.88 6.85
CA LYS A 94 -14.43 -5.88 6.01
C LYS A 94 -14.86 -4.68 6.82
N ALA A 95 -14.72 -3.50 6.22
CA ALA A 95 -15.12 -2.24 6.83
C ALA A 95 -16.36 -1.67 6.17
N THR A 96 -17.18 -1.02 6.99
CA THR A 96 -18.32 -0.22 6.55
C THR A 96 -17.97 1.26 6.68
N CYS A 97 -18.05 2.00 5.57
CA CYS A 97 -17.96 3.47 5.58
C CYS A 97 -19.34 4.08 5.82
N ALA A 98 -19.45 5.16 6.60
CA ALA A 98 -20.69 5.85 6.93
C ALA A 98 -21.48 6.32 5.69
N MET A 99 -20.77 6.73 4.63
CA MET A 99 -21.40 7.11 3.37
C MET A 99 -21.73 5.92 2.49
N GLY A 100 -21.04 4.79 2.70
CA GLY A 100 -21.07 3.58 1.89
C GLY A 100 -22.28 2.68 2.16
N CYS A 101 -22.20 1.45 1.66
CA CYS A 101 -23.04 0.36 2.13
C CYS A 101 -22.24 -0.55 3.09
N PRO A 102 -22.91 -1.46 3.81
CA PRO A 102 -22.23 -2.42 4.67
C PRO A 102 -21.12 -3.16 3.93
N ASN A 103 -19.95 -3.25 4.56
CA ASN A 103 -18.79 -4.01 4.08
C ASN A 103 -18.24 -3.55 2.72
N CYS A 104 -18.39 -2.26 2.40
CA CYS A 104 -17.91 -1.68 1.14
C CYS A 104 -16.38 -1.62 0.99
N ILE A 105 -15.63 -1.88 2.06
CA ILE A 105 -14.16 -1.85 2.09
C ILE A 105 -13.64 -3.23 2.46
N SER A 106 -12.71 -3.75 1.66
CA SER A 106 -12.06 -5.06 1.90
C SER A 106 -10.54 -4.89 1.96
N LEU A 107 -9.91 -5.52 2.95
CA LEU A 107 -8.45 -5.60 3.03
C LEU A 107 -7.92 -6.47 1.89
N GLN A 108 -6.87 -5.99 1.23
CA GLN A 108 -6.15 -6.74 0.21
C GLN A 108 -4.93 -7.41 0.80
N THR A 109 -4.31 -6.77 1.78
CA THR A 109 -3.19 -7.34 2.52
C THR A 109 -3.29 -7.00 3.99
N THR A 110 -2.66 -7.82 4.82
CA THR A 110 -2.56 -7.61 6.26
C THR A 110 -1.53 -6.55 6.62
N GLY A 111 -0.58 -6.27 5.73
CA GLY A 111 0.54 -5.38 5.98
C GLY A 111 1.61 -5.96 6.92
N GLN A 112 1.46 -7.20 7.41
CA GLN A 112 2.46 -7.87 8.26
C GLN A 112 3.68 -8.33 7.47
N ILE A 113 3.48 -8.74 6.22
CA ILE A 113 4.54 -8.93 5.24
C ILE A 113 4.64 -7.60 4.47
N ALA A 114 5.85 -7.07 4.31
CA ALA A 114 6.05 -5.99 3.36
C ALA A 114 5.70 -6.56 1.99
N ILE A 115 4.67 -6.03 1.32
CA ILE A 115 4.48 -6.37 -0.08
C ILE A 115 5.77 -5.93 -0.77
N PRO A 116 6.57 -6.86 -1.32
CA PRO A 116 7.75 -6.47 -2.06
C PRO A 116 7.21 -5.63 -3.23
N GLY A 117 7.49 -4.32 -3.25
CA GLY A 117 6.94 -3.39 -4.25
C GLY A 117 6.03 -2.27 -3.72
N ILE A 118 5.68 -2.20 -2.43
CA ILE A 118 5.03 -0.99 -1.84
C ILE A 118 6.02 -0.20 -0.99
N VAL A 119 7.13 0.18 -1.62
CA VAL A 119 8.05 1.16 -1.03
C VAL A 119 7.79 2.48 -1.72
N GLN A 120 6.95 3.31 -1.07
CA GLN A 120 6.94 4.79 -1.02
C GLN A 120 5.51 5.34 -0.90
N PHE A 121 4.91 5.24 0.29
CA PHE A 121 3.76 6.09 0.68
C PHE A 121 4.08 7.08 1.80
N LYS A 122 5.37 7.23 2.14
CA LYS A 122 5.82 8.23 3.11
C LYS A 122 6.46 9.42 2.37
N GLN A 123 5.64 10.38 1.91
CA GLN A 123 5.96 11.83 2.01
C GLN A 123 4.93 12.79 1.38
N ALA A 124 3.99 12.36 0.54
CA ALA A 124 3.09 13.31 -0.16
C ALA A 124 1.97 13.93 0.70
N ALA A 125 1.74 13.47 1.94
CA ALA A 125 0.65 13.98 2.78
C ALA A 125 0.98 15.28 3.55
N MET A 126 2.20 15.85 3.42
CA MET A 126 2.63 16.99 4.22
C MET A 126 2.87 18.30 3.43
N GLU A 127 2.35 18.43 2.19
CA GLU A 127 2.56 19.65 1.38
C GLU A 127 1.27 20.40 0.94
N HIS A 128 0.14 20.16 1.58
CA HIS A 128 -1.05 21.03 1.44
C HIS A 128 -1.40 21.80 2.71
N GLN A 129 -0.38 22.44 3.29
CA GLN A 129 -0.60 23.49 4.28
C GLN A 129 0.32 24.69 4.04
N THR A 130 0.31 25.18 2.81
CA THR A 130 0.69 26.52 2.35
C THR A 130 0.15 26.55 0.91
N ASP A 131 -0.83 27.35 0.52
CA ASP A 131 -0.93 28.77 0.73
C ASP A 131 -2.37 29.27 0.51
N LEU A 132 -2.76 30.25 1.32
CA LEU A 132 -3.90 31.11 1.05
C LEU A 132 -3.51 32.04 -0.11
N ASN A 133 -3.92 31.74 -1.36
CA ASN A 133 -3.85 32.74 -2.42
C ASN A 133 -5.04 32.66 -3.39
N PRO A 134 -5.88 33.72 -3.49
CA PRO A 134 -7.09 33.73 -4.31
C PRO A 134 -6.79 34.32 -5.69
N MET A 135 -6.18 33.56 -6.60
CA MET A 135 -6.24 33.84 -8.05
C MET A 135 -5.68 32.64 -8.80
N GLY A 136 -6.49 32.06 -9.68
CA GLY A 136 -6.24 30.75 -10.27
C GLY A 136 -5.19 30.71 -11.38
N THR A 137 -4.69 29.50 -11.59
CA THR A 137 -4.65 28.79 -12.88
C THR A 137 -4.49 27.31 -12.54
N ASN A 138 -5.33 26.44 -13.12
CA ASN A 138 -5.19 25.00 -13.00
C ASN A 138 -3.93 24.58 -13.77
N GLU A 139 -2.81 24.45 -13.07
CA GLU A 139 -1.66 23.69 -13.55
C GLU A 139 -1.78 22.31 -12.88
N GLU A 140 -2.08 21.26 -13.65
CA GLU A 140 -1.94 19.90 -13.16
C GLU A 140 -0.51 19.72 -12.62
N SER A 141 -0.40 19.30 -11.36
CA SER A 141 0.89 19.08 -10.70
C SER A 141 1.75 18.10 -11.51
N LYS A 142 2.83 18.61 -12.12
CA LYS A 142 3.84 17.85 -12.88
C LYS A 142 4.80 17.03 -12.00
N THR A 143 4.35 16.62 -10.81
CA THR A 143 5.19 15.85 -9.90
C THR A 143 5.22 14.38 -10.32
N PRO A 144 6.40 13.75 -10.44
CA PRO A 144 6.52 12.33 -10.74
C PRO A 144 5.81 11.48 -9.68
N ILE A 145 5.01 10.51 -10.11
CA ILE A 145 4.32 9.57 -9.24
C ILE A 145 4.54 8.13 -9.72
N LEU A 146 4.69 7.20 -8.77
CA LEU A 146 4.70 5.75 -9.01
C LEU A 146 3.25 5.24 -8.87
N ILE A 147 2.69 4.67 -9.94
CA ILE A 147 1.31 4.20 -10.00
C ILE A 147 1.19 2.76 -9.49
N GLN A 148 2.03 1.86 -9.99
CA GLN A 148 2.05 0.46 -9.60
C GLN A 148 3.44 -0.15 -9.77
N VAL A 149 3.71 -1.24 -9.04
CA VAL A 149 4.94 -2.03 -9.13
C VAL A 149 4.56 -3.50 -9.13
N GLN A 150 5.16 -4.27 -10.03
CA GLN A 150 4.92 -5.71 -10.19
C GLN A 150 6.26 -6.44 -10.30
N TRP A 151 6.33 -7.61 -9.67
CA TRP A 151 7.38 -8.58 -9.96
C TRP A 151 6.94 -9.45 -11.11
N LYS A 152 7.88 -9.75 -12.00
CA LYS A 152 7.70 -10.72 -13.06
C LYS A 152 8.80 -11.76 -13.03
N ASP A 153 8.51 -12.89 -13.65
CA ASP A 153 9.51 -13.91 -13.96
C ASP A 153 10.72 -13.34 -14.74
N ALA A 154 11.76 -14.16 -14.90
CA ALA A 154 12.94 -13.81 -15.68
C ALA A 154 12.61 -13.45 -17.16
N GLU A 155 11.51 -13.98 -17.70
CA GLU A 155 11.06 -13.70 -19.06
C GLU A 155 10.26 -12.38 -19.16
N GLY A 156 9.93 -11.74 -18.03
CA GLY A 156 9.10 -10.56 -17.94
C GLY A 156 7.64 -10.79 -18.35
N LYS A 157 7.18 -12.04 -18.31
CA LYS A 157 5.92 -12.48 -18.94
C LYS A 157 4.79 -12.66 -17.93
N GLU A 158 5.03 -13.39 -16.85
CA GLU A 158 4.04 -13.65 -15.81
C GLU A 158 4.32 -12.80 -14.57
N VAL A 159 3.26 -12.27 -13.96
CA VAL A 159 3.35 -11.62 -12.65
C VAL A 159 3.52 -12.71 -11.60
N ILE A 160 4.49 -12.52 -10.71
CA ILE A 160 4.85 -13.50 -9.69
C ILE A 160 4.63 -12.93 -8.30
N ASP A 161 4.06 -13.76 -7.42
CA ASP A 161 3.82 -13.43 -6.01
C ASP A 161 4.78 -14.16 -5.06
N GLU A 162 5.56 -15.11 -5.58
CA GLU A 162 6.57 -15.89 -4.87
C GLU A 162 7.91 -15.81 -5.60
N LEU A 163 9.00 -15.74 -4.84
CA LEU A 163 10.35 -15.72 -5.41
C LEU A 163 10.65 -17.08 -6.06
N PRO A 164 11.04 -17.13 -7.34
CA PRO A 164 11.39 -18.39 -8.00
C PRO A 164 12.63 -19.01 -7.36
N ALA A 165 12.77 -20.34 -7.46
CA ALA A 165 13.87 -21.06 -6.83
C ALA A 165 15.27 -20.62 -7.31
N ASP A 166 15.37 -20.11 -8.55
CA ASP A 166 16.62 -19.56 -9.10
C ASP A 166 16.91 -18.13 -8.60
N GLY A 167 15.93 -17.49 -7.95
CA GLY A 167 15.99 -16.13 -7.42
C GLY A 167 16.05 -15.04 -8.48
N ILE A 168 15.72 -15.34 -9.74
CA ILE A 168 15.78 -14.40 -10.85
C ILE A 168 14.40 -13.80 -11.10
N VAL A 169 14.31 -12.47 -11.02
CA VAL A 169 13.05 -11.72 -11.15
C VAL A 169 13.25 -10.42 -11.92
N SER A 170 12.15 -9.83 -12.37
CA SER A 170 12.13 -8.51 -12.99
C SER A 170 11.15 -7.58 -12.26
N ILE A 171 11.46 -6.29 -12.16
CA ILE A 171 10.55 -5.25 -11.65
C ILE A 171 9.97 -4.48 -12.84
N TYR A 172 8.64 -4.32 -12.83
CA TYR A 172 7.91 -3.47 -13.73
C TYR A 172 7.13 -2.45 -12.93
N ALA A 173 7.38 -1.16 -13.14
CA ALA A 173 6.64 -0.12 -12.47
C ALA A 173 6.04 0.88 -13.44
N GLU A 174 4.78 1.21 -13.25
CA GLU A 174 4.11 2.27 -13.99
C GLU A 174 4.31 3.58 -13.24
N THR A 175 4.61 4.63 -13.99
CA THR A 175 4.88 5.97 -13.48
C THR A 175 4.08 7.00 -14.27
N LYS A 176 3.74 8.12 -13.64
CA LYS A 176 3.08 9.25 -14.28
C LYS A 176 3.85 10.52 -13.96
N ASN A 177 3.87 11.44 -14.93
CA ASN A 177 4.64 12.69 -14.87
C ASN A 177 6.16 12.48 -14.69
N THR A 178 6.67 11.31 -15.07
CA THR A 178 8.11 11.03 -15.24
C THR A 178 8.54 11.36 -16.66
N GLU A 179 9.76 11.84 -16.80
CA GLU A 179 10.41 12.05 -18.09
C GLU A 179 11.34 10.87 -18.42
N ILE A 180 11.58 10.64 -19.71
CA ILE A 180 12.51 9.60 -20.16
C ILE A 180 13.88 9.88 -19.54
N GLY A 181 14.44 8.89 -18.86
CA GLY A 181 15.73 9.06 -18.18
C GLY A 181 15.63 9.37 -16.69
N ASP A 182 14.43 9.64 -16.16
CA ASP A 182 14.23 9.78 -14.72
C ASP A 182 14.58 8.47 -14.01
N SER A 183 15.33 8.59 -12.92
CA SER A 183 15.74 7.47 -12.10
C SER A 183 14.71 7.20 -11.01
N VAL A 184 14.33 5.93 -10.85
CA VAL A 184 13.43 5.45 -9.82
C VAL A 184 14.14 4.38 -9.00
N ASP A 185 14.32 4.66 -7.71
CA ASP A 185 15.00 3.77 -6.78
C ASP A 185 13.99 2.87 -6.05
N PHE A 186 14.21 1.56 -6.13
CA PHE A 186 13.46 0.52 -5.45
C PHE A 186 14.32 -0.07 -4.34
N THR A 187 13.94 0.15 -3.08
CA THR A 187 14.59 -0.50 -1.93
C THR A 187 13.82 -1.77 -1.57
N ILE A 188 14.51 -2.90 -1.57
CA ILE A 188 13.98 -4.23 -1.28
C ILE A 188 14.58 -4.70 0.03
N ASN A 189 13.70 -5.04 0.97
CA ASN A 189 14.11 -5.59 2.26
C ASN A 189 14.02 -7.11 2.18
N LEU A 190 15.15 -7.78 2.33
CA LEU A 190 15.27 -9.22 2.27
C LEU A 190 14.99 -9.85 3.63
N GLU A 191 14.63 -11.14 3.63
CA GLU A 191 14.29 -11.88 4.86
C GLU A 191 15.46 -12.00 5.85
N ASN A 192 16.70 -11.97 5.34
CA ASN A 192 17.91 -11.95 6.17
C ASN A 192 18.18 -10.59 6.83
N GLY A 193 17.32 -9.58 6.60
CA GLY A 193 17.47 -8.23 7.12
C GLY A 193 18.35 -7.30 6.28
N ASN A 194 18.90 -7.78 5.16
CA ASN A 194 19.64 -6.93 4.23
C ASN A 194 18.68 -6.07 3.40
N GLU A 195 19.13 -4.86 3.07
CA GLU A 195 18.43 -3.97 2.14
C GLU A 195 19.20 -3.90 0.82
N VAL A 196 18.48 -4.00 -0.29
CA VAL A 196 19.03 -3.88 -1.65
C VAL A 196 18.32 -2.73 -2.35
N THR A 197 19.07 -1.75 -2.84
CA THR A 197 18.54 -0.70 -3.70
C THR A 197 18.81 -1.05 -5.16
N LEU A 198 17.76 -1.07 -5.97
CA LEU A 198 17.80 -1.23 -7.41
C LEU A 198 17.30 0.06 -8.05
N THR A 199 18.02 0.57 -9.05
CA THR A 199 17.63 1.79 -9.76
C THR A 199 17.16 1.41 -11.16
N GLY A 200 15.95 1.82 -11.51
CA GLY A 200 15.40 1.73 -12.85
C GLY A 200 15.30 3.10 -13.49
N THR A 201 15.15 3.12 -14.82
CA THR A 201 15.00 4.35 -15.59
C THR A 201 13.64 4.38 -16.27
N ALA A 202 12.94 5.51 -16.18
CA ALA A 202 11.66 5.70 -16.83
C ALA A 202 11.80 5.69 -18.35
N GLY A 203 10.98 4.87 -18.99
CA GLY A 203 10.85 4.72 -20.42
C GLY A 203 9.85 5.70 -21.03
N ASN A 204 9.71 5.59 -22.36
CA ASN A 204 8.89 6.49 -23.18
C ASN A 204 7.37 6.27 -23.02
N ASP A 205 7.01 5.16 -22.39
CA ASP A 205 5.66 4.67 -22.15
C ASP A 205 5.20 4.88 -20.70
N GLY A 206 6.01 5.57 -19.89
CA GLY A 206 5.76 5.74 -18.46
C GLY A 206 6.11 4.51 -17.64
N TRP A 207 6.79 3.51 -18.20
CA TRP A 207 7.21 2.32 -17.47
C TRP A 207 8.67 2.36 -17.08
N VAL A 208 8.97 1.83 -15.90
CA VAL A 208 10.31 1.54 -15.42
C VAL A 208 10.46 0.02 -15.40
N GLU A 209 11.47 -0.49 -16.08
CA GLU A 209 11.76 -1.92 -16.13
C GLU A 209 13.16 -2.19 -15.61
N ILE A 210 13.28 -3.12 -14.66
CA ILE A 210 14.55 -3.65 -14.19
C ILE A 210 14.49 -5.16 -14.36
N LYS A 211 15.25 -5.71 -15.31
CA LYS A 211 15.19 -7.12 -15.70
C LYS A 211 16.33 -7.93 -15.08
N ASP A 212 16.12 -9.24 -15.02
CA ASP A 212 17.17 -10.23 -14.71
C ASP A 212 17.87 -9.98 -13.36
N ILE A 213 17.10 -9.53 -12.36
CA ILE A 213 17.58 -9.30 -11.00
C ILE A 213 17.75 -10.64 -10.31
N ASN A 214 18.99 -11.01 -9.98
CA ASN A 214 19.27 -12.19 -9.18
C ASN A 214 19.33 -11.81 -7.69
N LEU A 215 18.22 -12.01 -6.98
CA LEU A 215 18.09 -11.69 -5.56
C LEU A 215 18.90 -12.64 -4.67
N ASN A 216 19.16 -13.87 -5.11
CA ASN A 216 20.00 -14.83 -4.38
C ASN A 216 21.42 -14.31 -4.12
N ARG A 217 21.94 -13.41 -4.96
CA ARG A 217 23.25 -12.76 -4.74
C ARG A 217 23.31 -11.87 -3.49
N TYR A 218 22.16 -11.43 -3.00
CA TYR A 218 22.04 -10.54 -1.84
C TYR A 218 21.57 -11.29 -0.58
N ILE A 219 21.20 -12.57 -0.75
CA ILE A 219 20.78 -13.49 0.31
C ILE A 219 21.97 -14.28 0.87
N ILE A 220 23.16 -14.18 0.28
CA ILE A 220 24.34 -14.97 0.67
C ILE A 220 24.75 -14.66 2.12
N ASP A 221 24.67 -15.68 2.98
CA ASP A 221 25.28 -15.72 4.31
C ASP A 221 26.77 -15.40 4.21
N GLU A 222 27.27 -14.48 5.04
CA GLU A 222 28.69 -14.44 5.39
C GLU A 222 29.05 -15.71 6.17
N GLY A 223 29.34 -16.78 5.44
CA GLY A 223 29.67 -18.09 5.97
C GLY A 223 30.63 -18.83 5.06
N GLY A 224 31.84 -18.29 4.88
CA GLY A 224 33.01 -18.94 4.29
C GLY A 224 34.24 -18.67 5.13
#